data_AF-A0A7C3E468-F1
#
_entry.id   AF-A0A7C3E468-F1
#
_cell.length_a   1.000
_cell.length_b   1.000
_cell.length_c   1.000
_cell.angle_alpha   90.00
_cell.angle_beta   90.00
_cell.angle_gamma   90.00
#
_symmetry.space_group_name_H-M   'P 1'
#
loop_
_entity.id
_entity.type
_entity.pdbx_description
1 polymer ?
#
loop_
_entity_poly.entity_id
_entity_poly.type
_entity_poly.pdbx_seq_one_letter_code
_entity_poly.pdbx_strand_id
1 'polypeptide(L)'
;MLVWAVAKTTDGSVYRLRGSASLQTTEVQIWADQIDYDETSGEAQARGNVHLKSLTRGEELWADAADYSLSRDVGRFQNVRGSAPARVDPRPGLLLTSNPFYFEGRWAEKLGPRYVLYDGFLTNCRLPKPWWILKAGKFDIIPKDRALAYGATFRVRRIPLLYVPTFYESLAEKPRKSGFLTPSLGNSSRLGKMAGIGYYWAINRSFDATYRGQWYTQR
;
A
#
# COMPACT_ATOMS: atom_id res chain seq x y z
N MET A 1 15.27 -10.07 20.81
CA MET A 1 15.69 -9.94 19.40
C MET A 1 16.40 -11.22 19.01
N LEU A 2 16.03 -11.82 17.87
CA LEU A 2 16.63 -13.05 17.37
C LEU A 2 17.32 -12.74 16.04
N VAL A 3 18.56 -13.18 15.88
CA VAL A 3 19.32 -13.06 14.63
C VAL A 3 19.87 -14.43 14.24
N TRP A 4 19.78 -14.76 12.96
CA TRP A 4 20.27 -16.03 12.43
C TRP A 4 20.89 -15.83 11.05
N ALA A 5 21.96 -16.56 10.76
CA ALA A 5 22.58 -16.62 9.44
C ALA A 5 23.47 -17.86 9.37
N VAL A 6 23.83 -18.27 8.15
CA VAL A 6 24.82 -19.34 7.92
C VAL A 6 26.19 -18.92 8.46
N ALA A 7 26.60 -17.67 8.21
CA ALA A 7 27.79 -17.07 8.78
C ALA A 7 27.44 -15.79 9.53
N LYS A 8 27.88 -15.71 10.79
CA LYS A 8 27.68 -14.56 11.67
C LYS A 8 29.03 -14.10 12.21
N THR A 9 29.34 -12.82 11.99
CA THR A 9 30.50 -12.16 12.59
C THR A 9 30.02 -10.97 13.40
N THR A 10 30.62 -10.76 14.57
CA THR A 10 30.32 -9.61 15.42
C THR A 10 31.59 -8.77 15.54
N ASP A 11 31.47 -7.48 15.26
CA ASP A 11 32.54 -6.49 15.30
C ASP A 11 32.06 -5.31 16.17
N GLY A 12 32.39 -5.36 17.47
CA GLY A 12 31.82 -4.45 18.45
C GLY A 12 30.29 -4.57 18.54
N SER A 13 29.59 -3.49 18.23
CA SER A 13 28.11 -3.43 18.18
C SER A 13 27.52 -3.89 16.84
N VAL A 14 28.34 -4.22 15.86
CA VAL A 14 27.90 -4.54 14.49
C VAL A 14 27.84 -6.04 14.27
N TYR A 15 26.65 -6.54 13.96
CA TYR A 15 26.40 -7.90 13.51
C TYR A 15 26.39 -7.96 11.99
N ARG A 16 27.33 -8.71 11.41
CA ARG A 16 27.36 -9.02 9.98
C ARG A 16 26.83 -10.44 9.78
N LEU A 17 25.66 -10.53 9.16
CA LEU A 17 24.92 -11.76 8.90
C LEU A 17 25.00 -12.09 7.40
N ARG A 18 25.44 -13.29 7.04
CA ARG A 18 25.64 -13.71 5.65
C ARG A 18 25.10 -15.11 5.40
N GLY A 19 24.47 -15.29 4.23
CA GLY A 19 23.87 -16.55 3.81
C GLY A 19 22.55 -16.78 4.53
N SER A 20 21.44 -16.55 3.82
CA SER A 20 20.08 -16.67 4.35
C SER A 20 19.90 -15.95 5.69
N ALA A 21 20.39 -14.72 5.79
CA ALA A 21 20.32 -13.94 7.01
C ALA A 21 18.85 -13.64 7.39
N SER A 22 18.57 -13.70 8.70
CA SER A 22 17.30 -13.25 9.26
C SER A 22 17.50 -12.45 10.54
N LEU A 23 16.66 -11.43 10.69
CA LEU A 23 16.58 -10.58 11.86
C LEU A 23 15.11 -10.49 12.27
N GLN A 24 14.82 -10.86 13.50
CA GLN A 24 13.47 -10.87 14.06
C GLN A 24 13.43 -10.04 15.34
N THR A 25 12.52 -9.06 15.34
CA THR A 25 12.13 -8.28 16.51
C THR A 25 10.70 -8.65 16.92
N THR A 26 10.15 -7.94 17.90
CA THR A 26 8.75 -8.10 18.31
C THR A 26 7.77 -7.60 17.23
N GLU A 27 8.20 -6.67 16.38
CA GLU A 27 7.31 -5.98 15.43
C GLU A 27 7.53 -6.38 13.97
N VAL A 28 8.76 -6.75 13.62
CA VAL A 28 9.15 -7.04 12.23
C VAL A 28 10.01 -8.29 12.15
N GLN A 29 9.89 -8.99 11.03
CA GLN A 29 10.77 -10.06 10.61
C GLN A 29 11.36 -9.72 9.25
N ILE A 30 12.69 -9.75 9.16
CA ILE A 30 13.45 -9.41 7.97
C ILE A 30 14.28 -10.63 7.56
N TRP A 31 14.18 -11.02 6.30
CA TRP A 31 15.05 -12.01 5.66
C TRP A 31 15.80 -11.36 4.51
N ALA A 32 17.04 -11.76 4.28
CA ALA A 32 17.84 -11.34 3.12
C ALA A 32 19.03 -12.29 2.92
N ASP A 33 19.74 -12.15 1.80
CA ASP A 33 21.00 -12.88 1.60
C ASP A 33 22.07 -12.39 2.58
N GLN A 34 22.07 -11.08 2.87
CA GLN A 34 22.99 -10.42 3.78
C GLN A 34 22.28 -9.35 4.61
N ILE A 35 22.59 -9.28 5.90
CA ILE A 35 22.12 -8.22 6.82
C ILE A 35 23.30 -7.71 7.63
N ASP A 36 23.54 -6.40 7.60
CA ASP A 36 24.44 -5.70 8.52
C ASP A 36 23.60 -4.91 9.51
N TYR A 37 23.74 -5.20 10.80
CA TYR A 37 22.94 -4.60 11.87
C TYR A 37 23.84 -4.02 12.95
N ASP A 38 23.72 -2.73 13.22
CA ASP A 38 24.40 -2.06 14.33
C ASP A 38 23.42 -1.88 15.51
N GLU A 39 23.74 -2.53 16.63
CA GLU A 39 22.93 -2.51 17.84
C GLU A 39 22.92 -1.16 18.55
N THR A 40 23.97 -0.35 18.40
CA THR A 40 24.04 0.96 19.07
C THR A 40 23.17 2.00 18.38
N SER A 41 23.21 2.04 17.05
CA SER A 41 22.38 2.96 16.25
C SER A 41 20.98 2.41 15.94
N GLY A 42 20.81 1.08 15.99
CA GLY A 42 19.60 0.38 15.58
C GLY A 42 19.39 0.37 14.06
N GLU A 43 20.46 0.56 13.28
CA GLU A 43 20.42 0.55 11.81
C GLU A 43 20.67 -0.85 11.25
N ALA A 44 19.78 -1.30 10.37
CA ALA A 44 19.85 -2.57 9.67
C ALA A 44 19.90 -2.32 8.16
N GLN A 45 20.94 -2.82 7.50
CA GLN A 45 21.09 -2.80 6.04
C GLN A 45 20.91 -4.24 5.53
N ALA A 46 19.87 -4.46 4.75
CA ALA A 46 19.57 -5.75 4.13
C ALA A 46 19.81 -5.69 2.62
N ARG A 47 20.44 -6.71 2.05
CA ARG A 47 20.80 -6.80 0.63
C ARG A 47 20.54 -8.21 0.09
N GLY A 48 19.94 -8.26 -1.09
CA GLY A 48 19.63 -9.51 -1.81
C GLY A 48 18.39 -10.19 -1.25
N ASN A 49 17.40 -10.45 -2.11
CA ASN A 49 16.15 -11.16 -1.79
C ASN A 49 15.51 -10.69 -0.46
N VAL A 50 15.46 -9.37 -0.23
CA VAL A 50 14.94 -8.82 1.02
C VAL A 50 13.46 -9.12 1.13
N HIS A 51 13.03 -9.71 2.24
CA HIS A 51 11.63 -9.90 2.60
C HIS A 51 11.42 -9.34 4.00
N LEU A 52 10.51 -8.39 4.13
CA LEU A 52 10.08 -7.80 5.39
C LEU A 52 8.62 -8.16 5.64
N LYS A 53 8.33 -8.67 6.83
CA LYS A 53 6.99 -8.95 7.30
C LYS A 53 6.72 -8.17 8.59
N SER A 54 5.66 -7.38 8.60
CA SER A 54 5.16 -6.75 9.82
C SER A 54 4.34 -7.76 10.62
N LEU A 55 4.82 -8.11 11.82
CA LEU A 55 4.15 -9.06 12.71
C LEU A 55 2.92 -8.47 13.40
N THR A 56 2.81 -7.14 13.45
CA THR A 56 1.68 -6.42 14.06
C THR A 56 0.57 -6.09 13.05
N ARG A 57 0.95 -5.73 11.81
CA ARG A 57 -0.01 -5.26 10.79
C ARG A 57 -0.33 -6.29 9.71
N GLY A 58 0.48 -7.34 9.57
CA GLY A 58 0.32 -8.37 8.54
C GLY A 58 0.68 -7.90 7.12
N GLU A 59 1.36 -6.76 7.00
CA GLU A 59 1.91 -6.27 5.74
C GLU A 59 3.17 -7.06 5.38
N GLU A 60 3.34 -7.37 4.09
CA GLU A 60 4.53 -8.03 3.56
C GLU A 60 5.13 -7.22 2.42
N LEU A 61 6.46 -7.13 2.39
CA LEU A 61 7.24 -6.37 1.42
C LEU A 61 8.46 -7.17 0.98
N TRP A 62 8.70 -7.23 -0.32
CA TRP A 62 9.91 -7.76 -0.94
C TRP A 62 10.66 -6.64 -1.64
N ALA A 63 11.99 -6.67 -1.60
CA ALA A 63 12.86 -5.65 -2.18
C ALA A 63 14.23 -6.26 -2.55
N ASP A 64 14.98 -5.57 -3.42
CA ASP A 64 16.36 -5.96 -3.72
C ASP A 64 17.32 -5.54 -2.60
N ALA A 65 17.01 -4.39 -1.97
CA ALA A 65 17.79 -3.79 -0.92
C ALA A 65 16.88 -2.97 0.01
N ALA A 66 17.23 -2.96 1.30
CA ALA A 66 16.57 -2.14 2.31
C ALA A 66 17.56 -1.54 3.30
N ASP A 67 17.34 -0.28 3.67
CA ASP A 67 17.98 0.37 4.81
C ASP A 67 16.90 0.70 5.83
N TYR A 68 16.99 0.14 7.03
CA TYR A 68 15.93 0.19 8.04
C TYR A 68 16.49 0.58 9.40
N SER A 69 16.01 1.68 9.96
CA SER A 69 16.29 2.09 11.34
C SER A 69 15.18 1.54 12.24
N LEU A 70 15.49 0.48 13.00
CA LEU A 70 14.57 -0.15 13.94
C LEU A 70 14.17 0.81 15.07
N SER A 71 15.11 1.65 15.52
CA SER A 71 14.90 2.63 16.60
C SER A 71 13.94 3.77 16.21
N ARG A 72 14.00 4.21 14.95
CA ARG A 72 13.18 5.32 14.43
C ARG A 72 11.95 4.88 13.66
N ASP A 73 11.82 3.58 13.39
CA ASP A 73 10.78 3.00 12.54
C ASP A 73 10.73 3.61 11.12
N VAL A 74 11.92 3.96 10.60
CA VAL A 74 12.15 4.59 9.30
C VAL A 74 12.88 3.63 8.37
N GLY A 75 12.39 3.48 7.14
CA GLY A 75 12.94 2.54 6.17
C GLY A 75 13.00 3.09 4.76
N ARG A 76 13.93 2.57 3.96
CA ARG A 76 14.11 2.85 2.54
C ARG A 76 14.29 1.53 1.80
N PHE A 77 13.60 1.37 0.69
CA PHE A 77 13.50 0.08 -0.01
C PHE A 77 13.57 0.28 -1.53
N GLN A 78 14.30 -0.58 -2.22
CA GLN A 78 14.50 -0.55 -3.68
C GLN A 78 13.76 -1.68 -4.39
N ASN A 79 13.17 -1.38 -5.55
CA ASN A 79 12.43 -2.32 -6.40
C ASN A 79 11.42 -3.13 -5.59
N VAL A 80 10.52 -2.42 -4.93
CA VAL A 80 9.62 -3.01 -3.98
C VAL A 80 8.43 -3.66 -4.65
N ARG A 81 8.00 -4.77 -4.07
CA ARG A 81 6.67 -5.34 -4.25
C ARG A 81 6.13 -5.77 -2.92
N GLY A 82 4.83 -5.79 -2.74
CA GLY A 82 4.28 -6.18 -1.46
C GLY A 82 2.78 -6.37 -1.48
N SER A 83 2.28 -6.75 -0.32
CA SER A 83 0.85 -6.87 -0.08
C SER A 83 0.47 -6.30 1.28
N ALA A 84 -0.62 -5.56 1.32
CA ALA A 84 -1.22 -5.05 2.54
C ALA A 84 -2.67 -5.56 2.67
N PRO A 85 -3.13 -5.94 3.87
CA PRO A 85 -4.52 -6.33 4.08
C PRO A 85 -5.47 -5.21 3.63
N ALA A 86 -6.42 -5.54 2.75
CA ALA A 86 -7.43 -4.59 2.33
C ALA A 86 -8.46 -4.41 3.45
N ARG A 87 -8.62 -3.19 3.94
CA ARG A 87 -9.81 -2.77 4.69
C ARG A 87 -10.71 -2.01 3.72
N VAL A 88 -11.73 -2.69 3.22
CA VAL A 88 -12.74 -2.10 2.35
C VAL A 88 -13.97 -1.83 3.18
N ASP A 89 -14.31 -0.55 3.37
CA ASP A 89 -15.58 -0.19 4.00
C ASP A 89 -16.74 -0.63 3.09
N PRO A 90 -17.66 -1.48 3.59
CA PRO A 90 -18.82 -1.91 2.82
C PRO A 90 -19.67 -0.71 2.40
N ARG A 91 -19.76 -0.44 1.10
CA ARG A 91 -20.69 0.56 0.55
C ARG A 91 -21.76 -0.15 -0.28
N PRO A 92 -23.06 0.16 -0.09
CA PRO A 92 -24.13 -0.43 -0.89
C PRO A 92 -23.88 -0.21 -2.40
N GLY A 93 -23.89 -1.29 -3.17
CA GLY A 93 -23.64 -1.27 -4.62
C GLY A 93 -22.18 -1.38 -5.05
N LEU A 94 -21.22 -1.50 -4.12
CA LEU A 94 -19.81 -1.77 -4.43
C LEU A 94 -19.56 -3.29 -4.37
N LEU A 95 -18.85 -3.83 -5.37
CA LEU A 95 -18.32 -5.18 -5.26
C LEU A 95 -17.22 -5.21 -4.20
N LEU A 96 -17.46 -5.92 -3.10
CA LEU A 96 -16.49 -6.09 -2.03
C LEU A 96 -15.57 -7.26 -2.38
N THR A 97 -14.27 -7.04 -2.23
CA THR A 97 -13.28 -8.10 -2.28
C THR A 97 -12.48 -8.10 -0.99
N SER A 98 -12.25 -9.29 -0.44
CA SER A 98 -11.35 -9.51 0.69
C SER A 98 -9.89 -9.69 0.25
N ASN A 99 -9.61 -9.56 -1.05
CA ASN A 99 -8.25 -9.67 -1.56
C ASN A 99 -7.37 -8.55 -0.97
N PRO A 100 -6.13 -8.86 -0.56
CA PRO A 100 -5.19 -7.84 -0.16
C PRO A 100 -4.87 -6.90 -1.32
N PHE A 101 -4.44 -5.68 -0.99
CA PHE A 101 -3.85 -4.78 -1.97
C PHE A 101 -2.43 -5.22 -2.26
N TYR A 102 -2.13 -5.47 -3.53
CA TYR A 102 -0.78 -5.64 -4.03
C TYR A 102 -0.26 -4.31 -4.55
N PHE A 103 1.01 -4.05 -4.30
CA PHE A 103 1.71 -2.88 -4.82
C PHE A 103 3.08 -3.27 -5.35
N GLU A 104 3.55 -2.52 -6.36
CA GLU A 104 4.92 -2.56 -6.83
C GLU A 104 5.40 -1.14 -7.10
N GLY A 105 6.68 -0.85 -6.89
CA GLY A 105 7.26 0.45 -7.21
C GLY A 105 8.78 0.43 -7.22
N ARG A 106 9.38 1.45 -7.85
CA ARG A 106 10.84 1.55 -7.94
C ARG A 106 11.49 1.80 -6.58
N TRP A 107 10.82 2.56 -5.72
CA TRP A 107 11.33 2.98 -4.42
C TRP A 107 10.19 3.11 -3.42
N ALA A 108 10.44 2.74 -2.16
CA ALA A 108 9.53 3.03 -1.07
C ALA A 108 10.25 3.54 0.18
N GLU A 109 9.53 4.37 0.92
CA GLU A 109 9.96 4.92 2.20
C GLU A 109 8.92 4.60 3.25
N LYS A 110 9.39 4.25 4.44
CA LYS A 110 8.59 4.13 5.64
C LYS A 110 9.04 5.20 6.62
N LEU A 111 8.08 5.94 7.16
CA LEU A 111 8.28 7.06 8.08
C LEU A 111 7.33 6.86 9.26
N GLY A 112 7.64 5.91 10.14
CA GLY A 112 6.76 5.45 11.21
C GLY A 112 5.47 4.83 10.66
N PRO A 113 4.29 5.47 10.89
CA PRO A 113 3.02 4.99 10.33
C PRO A 113 2.82 5.35 8.86
N ARG A 114 3.61 6.26 8.28
CA ARG A 114 3.43 6.73 6.91
C ARG A 114 4.30 5.93 5.94
N TYR A 115 3.72 5.59 4.80
CA TYR A 115 4.36 4.88 3.71
C TYR A 115 4.33 5.73 2.44
N VAL A 116 5.45 5.83 1.76
CA VAL A 116 5.54 6.54 0.48
C VAL A 116 6.08 5.60 -0.56
N LEU A 117 5.34 5.40 -1.66
CA LEU A 117 5.75 4.57 -2.78
C LEU A 117 5.95 5.45 -4.01
N TYR A 118 7.07 5.29 -4.70
CA TYR A 118 7.43 6.10 -5.86
C TYR A 118 7.48 5.26 -7.13
N ASP A 119 6.98 5.83 -8.22
CA ASP A 119 6.89 5.22 -9.55
C ASP A 119 6.34 3.80 -9.50
N GLY A 120 5.12 3.68 -8.99
CA GLY A 120 4.52 2.39 -8.67
C GLY A 120 3.12 2.20 -9.22
N PHE A 121 2.55 1.04 -8.93
CA PHE A 121 1.13 0.76 -9.11
C PHE A 121 0.56 0.00 -7.92
N LEU A 122 -0.76 0.09 -7.76
CA LEU A 122 -1.54 -0.71 -6.83
C LEU A 122 -2.69 -1.43 -7.53
N THR A 123 -3.09 -2.57 -6.97
CA THR A 123 -4.25 -3.36 -7.42
C THR A 123 -4.76 -4.27 -6.30
N ASN A 124 -6.04 -4.61 -6.32
CA ASN A 124 -6.60 -5.69 -5.50
C ASN A 124 -6.83 -6.99 -6.31
N CYS A 125 -6.36 -7.01 -7.56
CA CYS A 125 -6.38 -8.21 -8.38
C CYS A 125 -5.26 -9.17 -7.97
N ARG A 126 -5.43 -10.46 -8.27
CA ARG A 126 -4.34 -11.43 -8.18
C ARG A 126 -3.30 -11.12 -9.26
N LEU A 127 -2.03 -11.07 -8.86
CA LEU A 127 -0.88 -11.00 -9.75
C LEU A 127 -0.60 -12.38 -10.38
N PRO A 128 0.08 -12.47 -11.55
CA PRO A 128 0.75 -11.40 -12.30
C PRO A 128 -0.09 -10.71 -13.38
N LYS A 129 -1.35 -11.12 -13.59
CA LYS A 129 -2.21 -10.57 -14.67
C LYS A 129 -3.40 -9.79 -14.10
N PRO A 130 -3.16 -8.64 -13.43
CA PRO A 130 -4.24 -7.85 -12.86
C PRO A 130 -5.16 -7.31 -13.96
N TRP A 131 -6.47 -7.33 -13.71
CA TRP A 131 -7.43 -6.77 -14.66
C TRP A 131 -7.38 -5.24 -14.67
N TRP A 132 -7.07 -4.63 -13.53
CA TRP A 132 -6.89 -3.19 -13.40
C TRP A 132 -5.70 -2.85 -12.50
N ILE A 133 -5.07 -1.71 -12.75
CA ILE A 133 -4.06 -1.11 -11.89
C ILE A 133 -4.29 0.40 -11.77
N LEU A 134 -3.99 0.97 -10.62
CA LEU A 134 -3.82 2.42 -10.47
C LEU A 134 -2.32 2.68 -10.44
N LYS A 135 -1.77 3.29 -11.50
CA LYS A 135 -0.36 3.64 -11.61
C LYS A 135 -0.17 5.10 -11.21
N ALA A 136 0.80 5.44 -10.38
CA ALA A 136 1.07 6.83 -10.01
C ALA A 136 2.58 7.08 -9.83
N GLY A 137 2.99 8.34 -9.96
CA GLY A 137 4.38 8.74 -9.71
C GLY A 137 4.71 8.73 -8.21
N LYS A 138 3.70 8.99 -7.36
CA LYS A 138 3.83 8.93 -5.90
C LYS A 138 2.53 8.50 -5.25
N PHE A 139 2.61 7.54 -4.33
CA PHE A 139 1.57 7.24 -3.36
C PHE A 139 2.05 7.64 -1.97
N ASP A 140 1.16 8.22 -1.18
CA ASP A 140 1.38 8.61 0.21
C ASP A 140 0.25 8.05 1.05
N ILE A 141 0.57 7.07 1.88
CA ILE A 141 -0.39 6.22 2.56
C ILE A 141 -0.12 6.31 4.06
N ILE A 142 -1.15 6.72 4.80
CA ILE A 142 -1.19 6.67 6.25
C ILE A 142 -2.33 5.70 6.60
N PRO A 143 -2.03 4.45 6.99
CA PRO A 143 -3.04 3.47 7.34
C PRO A 143 -4.01 4.01 8.39
N LYS A 144 -5.30 3.68 8.26
CA LYS A 144 -6.39 4.18 9.11
C LYS A 144 -6.67 5.69 9.04
N ASP A 145 -6.00 6.43 8.15
CA ASP A 145 -6.26 7.85 7.89
C ASP A 145 -6.57 8.10 6.40
N ARG A 146 -5.57 8.01 5.53
CA ARG A 146 -5.69 8.40 4.12
C ARG A 146 -4.71 7.70 3.19
N ALA A 147 -5.09 7.66 1.91
CA ALA A 147 -4.21 7.40 0.79
C ALA A 147 -4.31 8.55 -0.22
N LEU A 148 -3.17 9.05 -0.67
CA LEU A 148 -3.03 10.02 -1.74
C LEU A 148 -2.22 9.42 -2.88
N ALA A 149 -2.63 9.66 -4.11
CA ALA A 149 -1.86 9.31 -5.30
C ALA A 149 -1.70 10.53 -6.20
N TYR A 150 -0.47 10.82 -6.62
CA TYR A 150 -0.13 11.98 -7.44
C TYR A 150 0.25 11.55 -8.85
N GLY A 151 -0.31 12.22 -9.85
CA GLY A 151 -0.18 11.87 -11.26
C GLY A 151 -0.72 10.47 -11.55
N ALA A 152 -1.86 10.11 -10.95
CA ALA A 152 -2.37 8.76 -11.02
C ALA A 152 -3.14 8.50 -12.32
N THR A 153 -2.92 7.34 -12.92
CA THR A 153 -3.60 6.86 -14.11
C THR A 153 -4.24 5.51 -13.80
N PHE A 154 -5.56 5.46 -13.86
CA PHE A 154 -6.32 4.23 -13.79
C PHE A 154 -6.25 3.50 -15.13
N ARG A 155 -5.78 2.26 -15.10
CA ARG A 155 -5.61 1.40 -16.28
C ARG A 155 -6.42 0.13 -16.11
N VAL A 156 -7.13 -0.25 -17.17
CA VAL A 156 -7.72 -1.58 -17.28
C VAL A 156 -6.92 -2.34 -18.32
N ARG A 157 -6.36 -3.49 -17.94
CA ARG A 157 -5.35 -4.22 -18.72
C ARG A 157 -4.21 -3.27 -19.10
N ARG A 158 -4.03 -2.99 -20.40
CA ARG A 158 -3.01 -2.09 -20.95
C ARG A 158 -3.56 -0.72 -21.36
N ILE A 159 -4.86 -0.47 -21.17
CA ILE A 159 -5.55 0.72 -21.67
C ILE A 159 -5.65 1.75 -20.52
N PRO A 160 -5.09 2.97 -20.67
CA PRO A 160 -5.29 4.05 -19.71
C PRO A 160 -6.68 4.67 -19.89
N LEU A 161 -7.52 4.59 -18.87
CA LEU A 161 -8.91 5.08 -18.94
C LEU A 161 -9.08 6.46 -18.33
N LEU A 162 -8.41 6.74 -17.22
CA LEU A 162 -8.60 7.98 -16.47
C LEU A 162 -7.28 8.46 -15.88
N TYR A 163 -6.91 9.69 -16.17
CA TYR A 163 -5.83 10.39 -15.51
C TYR A 163 -6.39 11.36 -14.47
N VAL A 164 -5.81 11.35 -13.28
CA VAL A 164 -6.15 12.25 -12.17
C VAL A 164 -4.85 12.82 -11.58
N PRO A 165 -4.66 14.16 -11.57
CA PRO A 165 -3.47 14.78 -11.01
C PRO A 165 -3.25 14.46 -9.53
N THR A 166 -4.35 14.41 -8.77
CA THR A 166 -4.36 14.05 -7.35
C THR A 166 -5.59 13.22 -7.05
N PHE A 167 -5.39 11.98 -6.59
CA PHE A 167 -6.44 11.09 -6.11
C PHE A 167 -6.34 10.98 -4.59
N TYR A 168 -7.48 11.08 -3.90
CA TYR A 168 -7.57 10.97 -2.46
C TYR A 168 -8.60 9.89 -2.12
N GLU A 169 -8.21 8.94 -1.27
CA GLU A 169 -9.10 7.98 -0.65
C GLU A 169 -8.92 8.04 0.87
N SER A 170 -10.02 8.00 1.63
CA SER A 170 -9.93 7.90 3.08
C SER A 170 -9.82 6.44 3.48
N LEU A 171 -8.91 6.15 4.41
CA LEU A 171 -8.69 4.81 4.98
C LEU A 171 -9.24 4.70 6.41
N ALA A 172 -9.91 5.75 6.92
CA ALA A 172 -10.50 5.78 8.23
C ALA A 172 -11.83 4.99 8.26
N GLU A 173 -12.13 4.32 9.37
CA GLU A 173 -13.35 3.48 9.54
C GLU A 173 -14.67 4.26 9.35
N LYS A 174 -14.64 5.58 9.58
CA LYS A 174 -15.77 6.49 9.35
C LYS A 174 -15.27 7.69 8.56
N PRO A 175 -15.13 7.57 7.23
CA PRO A 175 -14.56 8.63 6.42
C PRO A 175 -15.53 9.83 6.40
N ARG A 176 -15.22 10.88 7.16
CA ARG A 176 -16.00 12.12 7.23
C ARG A 176 -15.26 13.30 6.58
N LYS A 177 -14.75 13.11 5.36
CA LYS A 177 -14.11 14.19 4.60
C LYS A 177 -14.80 14.40 3.26
N SER A 178 -15.13 15.65 2.96
CA SER A 178 -15.69 16.05 1.68
C SER A 178 -14.77 15.66 0.52
N GLY A 179 -15.32 15.10 -0.54
CA GLY A 179 -14.54 14.65 -1.69
C GLY A 179 -15.37 13.88 -2.71
N PHE A 180 -14.78 13.68 -3.90
CA PHE A 180 -15.38 12.83 -4.93
C PHE A 180 -15.43 11.38 -4.46
N LEU A 181 -16.59 10.77 -4.60
CA LEU A 181 -16.79 9.35 -4.37
C LEU A 181 -16.20 8.56 -5.54
N THR A 182 -15.71 7.35 -5.24
CA THR A 182 -15.31 6.39 -6.25
C THR A 182 -16.44 6.19 -7.27
N PRO A 183 -16.17 6.31 -8.58
CA PRO A 183 -17.21 6.09 -9.59
C PRO A 183 -17.70 4.64 -9.54
N SER A 184 -18.99 4.46 -9.77
CA SER A 184 -19.65 3.15 -9.78
C SER A 184 -20.00 2.74 -11.20
N LEU A 185 -19.64 1.51 -11.58
CA LEU A 185 -20.02 0.91 -12.85
C LEU A 185 -20.81 -0.37 -12.55
N GLY A 186 -21.92 -0.57 -13.24
CA GLY A 186 -22.79 -1.72 -12.99
C GLY A 186 -23.60 -2.12 -14.21
N ASN A 187 -24.29 -3.25 -14.10
CA ASN A 187 -25.22 -3.73 -15.12
C ASN A 187 -26.50 -4.21 -14.44
N SER A 188 -27.66 -3.74 -14.90
CA SER A 188 -28.98 -4.11 -14.39
C SER A 188 -29.80 -4.72 -15.52
N SER A 189 -30.47 -5.84 -15.24
CA SER A 189 -31.39 -6.48 -16.19
C SER A 189 -32.59 -5.60 -16.57
N ARG A 190 -32.95 -4.62 -15.72
CA ARG A 190 -34.10 -3.72 -15.93
C ARG A 190 -33.70 -2.33 -16.43
N LEU A 191 -32.50 -1.85 -16.10
CA LEU A 191 -32.06 -0.46 -16.37
C LEU A 191 -30.85 -0.37 -17.32
N GLY A 192 -30.34 -1.50 -17.81
CA GLY A 192 -29.16 -1.57 -18.66
C GLY A 192 -27.85 -1.27 -17.90
N LYS A 193 -26.83 -0.82 -18.62
CA LYS A 193 -25.54 -0.46 -18.04
C LYS A 193 -25.68 0.81 -17.21
N MET A 194 -24.97 0.87 -16.09
CA MET A 194 -24.97 1.98 -15.14
C MET A 194 -23.58 2.57 -15.04
N ALA A 195 -23.48 3.90 -15.09
CA ALA A 195 -22.30 4.65 -14.70
C ALA A 195 -22.69 5.74 -13.71
N GLY A 196 -22.05 5.79 -12.56
CA GLY A 196 -22.36 6.76 -11.51
C GLY A 196 -21.13 7.47 -10.99
N ILE A 197 -21.25 8.76 -10.73
CA ILE A 197 -20.27 9.60 -10.05
C ILE A 197 -20.92 10.18 -8.79
N GLY A 198 -20.13 10.52 -7.79
CA GLY A 198 -20.67 11.14 -6.60
C GLY A 198 -19.69 12.06 -5.90
N TYR A 199 -20.22 12.84 -4.97
CA TYR A 199 -19.49 13.74 -4.11
C TYR A 199 -20.07 13.66 -2.70
N TYR A 200 -19.22 13.34 -1.74
CA TYR A 200 -19.56 13.42 -0.33
C TYR A 200 -19.20 14.81 0.19
N TRP A 201 -20.08 15.41 0.98
CA TRP A 201 -19.90 16.73 1.58
C TRP A 201 -20.11 16.64 3.09
N ALA A 202 -19.03 16.70 3.86
CA ALA A 202 -19.09 16.90 5.31
C ALA A 202 -19.29 18.39 5.58
N ILE A 203 -20.51 18.80 5.92
CA ILE A 203 -20.88 20.21 6.13
C ILE A 203 -20.42 20.67 7.52
N ASN A 204 -20.66 19.86 8.56
CA ASN A 204 -20.17 20.11 9.92
C ASN A 204 -20.04 18.80 10.71
N ARG A 205 -19.75 18.87 12.02
CA ARG A 205 -19.56 17.68 12.89
C ARG A 205 -20.79 16.76 12.98
N SER A 206 -21.99 17.28 12.72
CA SER A 206 -23.25 16.55 12.88
C SER A 206 -24.03 16.36 11.58
N PHE A 207 -23.67 17.07 10.50
CA PHE A 207 -24.36 17.03 9.21
C PHE A 207 -23.41 16.71 8.06
N ASP A 208 -23.82 15.74 7.26
CA ASP A 208 -23.20 15.36 6.00
C ASP A 208 -24.26 15.21 4.90
N ALA A 209 -23.83 15.38 3.64
CA ALA A 209 -24.64 15.23 2.45
C ALA A 209 -23.88 14.40 1.41
N THR A 210 -24.58 13.51 0.71
CA THR A 210 -23.99 12.70 -0.36
C THR A 210 -24.73 12.93 -1.67
N TYR A 211 -24.06 13.52 -2.65
CA TYR A 211 -24.58 13.69 -4.00
C TYR A 211 -24.12 12.53 -4.87
N ARG A 212 -25.04 11.87 -5.57
CA ARG A 212 -24.71 10.82 -6.54
C ARG A 212 -25.51 11.05 -7.82
N GLY A 213 -24.80 11.24 -8.93
CA GLY A 213 -25.36 11.17 -10.27
C GLY A 213 -25.20 9.76 -10.80
N GLN A 214 -26.29 9.13 -11.23
CA GLN A 214 -26.28 7.81 -11.86
C GLN A 214 -26.92 7.90 -13.24
N TRP A 215 -26.15 7.55 -14.26
CA TRP A 215 -26.60 7.39 -15.63
C TRP A 215 -26.87 5.92 -15.92
N TYR A 216 -28.00 5.66 -16.59
CA TYR A 216 -28.46 4.33 -16.97
C TYR A 216 -28.70 4.30 -18.48
N THR A 217 -28.28 3.24 -19.16
CA THR A 217 -28.37 3.19 -20.64
C THR A 217 -29.78 2.97 -21.17
N GLN A 218 -30.66 2.32 -20.41
CA GLN A 218 -32.05 2.07 -20.84
C GLN A 218 -33.05 3.04 -20.20
N ARG A 219 -32.61 4.28 -19.96
CA ARG A 219 -33.43 5.33 -19.35
C ARG A 219 -33.41 6.60 -20.17
#